data_AF-A0A1I4C1B9-F1
#
_entry.id   AF-A0A1I4C1B9-F1
#
_cell.length_a   1.000
_cell.length_b   1.000
_cell.length_c   1.000
_cell.angle_alpha   90.00
_cell.angle_beta   90.00
_cell.angle_gamma   90.00
#
_symmetry.space_group_name_H-M   'P 1'
#
loop_
_entity.id
_entity.type
_entity.pdbx_description
1 polymer ?
#
loop_
_entity_poly.entity_id
_entity_poly.type
_entity_poly.pdbx_seq_one_letter_code
_entity_poly.pdbx_strand_id
1 'polypeptide(L)'
;MTTTTVTAPAAVWPEGVIARYLTVAGATVDLTYTDEEAPGIPVHQGKAWAATKLMVTITVTARCTGEGCRAETTERGDTEAPWGGRPLETGPGITVTRWAQSHAERCRAIPRPTA
;
A
#
# COMPACT_ATOMS: atom_id res chain seq x y z
N MET A 1 -22.24 7.92 36.43
CA MET A 1 -22.01 7.50 35.02
C MET A 1 -20.60 6.97 34.97
N THR A 2 -20.41 5.66 34.81
CA THR A 2 -19.10 5.01 34.85
C THR A 2 -18.59 4.90 33.43
N THR A 3 -17.53 5.63 33.09
CA THR A 3 -16.91 5.58 31.76
C THR A 3 -15.92 4.40 31.73
N THR A 4 -16.25 3.34 31.01
CA THR A 4 -15.31 2.24 30.77
C THR A 4 -14.37 2.64 29.63
N THR A 5 -13.11 2.89 29.95
CA THR A 5 -12.05 3.07 28.95
C THR A 5 -11.71 1.70 28.37
N VAL A 6 -12.06 1.46 27.10
CA VAL A 6 -11.59 0.27 26.37
C VAL A 6 -10.19 0.58 25.83
N THR A 7 -9.17 0.02 26.48
CA THR A 7 -7.83 -0.06 25.91
C THR A 7 -7.83 -1.16 24.85
N ALA A 8 -7.92 -0.79 23.58
CA ALA A 8 -7.72 -1.74 22.49
C ALA A 8 -6.24 -2.19 22.48
N PRO A 9 -5.93 -3.48 22.31
CA PRO A 9 -4.56 -3.91 22.13
C PRO A 9 -3.97 -3.23 20.89
N ALA A 10 -2.71 -2.79 20.97
CA ALA A 10 -1.99 -2.34 19.79
C ALA A 10 -1.94 -3.50 18.78
N ALA A 11 -2.63 -3.36 17.66
CA ALA A 11 -2.61 -4.36 16.61
C ALA A 11 -1.18 -4.48 16.10
N VAL A 12 -0.56 -5.65 16.27
CA VAL A 12 0.71 -5.97 15.62
C VAL A 12 0.42 -6.03 14.12
N TRP A 13 0.93 -5.04 13.38
CA TRP A 13 0.78 -5.01 11.93
C TRP A 13 1.57 -6.15 11.30
N PRO A 14 1.02 -6.88 10.32
CA PRO A 14 1.79 -7.89 9.62
C PRO A 14 2.98 -7.25 8.90
N GLU A 15 4.04 -8.03 8.74
CA GLU A 15 5.25 -7.60 8.06
C GLU A 15 4.96 -7.11 6.64
N GLY A 16 5.57 -5.99 6.25
CA GLY A 16 5.44 -5.40 4.92
C GLY A 16 4.11 -4.71 4.63
N VAL A 17 3.13 -4.76 5.53
CA VAL A 17 1.84 -4.08 5.35
C VAL A 17 1.97 -2.61 5.69
N ILE A 18 1.76 -1.75 4.68
CA ILE A 18 1.87 -0.29 4.78
C ILE A 18 0.51 0.42 4.96
N ALA A 19 -0.59 -0.27 4.64
CA ALA A 19 -1.95 0.19 4.92
C ALA A 19 -2.92 -1.01 4.95
N ARG A 20 -4.05 -0.86 5.63
CA ARG A 20 -5.10 -1.87 5.73
C ARG A 20 -6.48 -1.25 5.71
N TYR A 21 -7.36 -1.81 4.89
CA TYR A 21 -8.76 -1.42 4.76
C TYR A 21 -9.66 -2.52 5.31
N LEU A 22 -10.57 -2.18 6.22
CA LEU A 22 -11.53 -3.13 6.81
C LEU A 22 -12.71 -3.33 5.86
N THR A 23 -13.02 -4.59 5.52
CA THR A 23 -14.20 -4.91 4.72
C THR A 23 -15.47 -4.89 5.56
N VAL A 24 -16.61 -4.74 4.90
CA VAL A 24 -17.94 -4.76 5.55
C VAL A 24 -18.32 -6.09 6.22
N ALA A 25 -17.59 -7.18 5.94
CA ALA A 25 -17.76 -8.48 6.59
C ALA A 25 -16.62 -8.86 7.55
N GLY A 26 -15.74 -7.90 7.87
CA GLY A 26 -14.68 -8.04 8.87
C GLY A 26 -13.34 -8.58 8.35
N ALA A 27 -13.25 -8.98 7.07
CA ALA A 27 -11.96 -9.26 6.44
C ALA A 27 -11.17 -7.97 6.18
N THR A 28 -9.96 -8.08 5.63
CA THR A 28 -9.10 -6.92 5.34
C THR A 28 -8.61 -6.91 3.91
N VAL A 29 -8.30 -5.71 3.41
CA VAL A 29 -7.49 -5.51 2.20
C VAL A 29 -6.17 -4.91 2.65
N ASP A 30 -5.09 -5.68 2.52
CA ASP A 30 -3.76 -5.30 2.98
C ASP A 30 -2.95 -4.77 1.79
N LEU A 31 -2.27 -3.64 1.99
CA LEU A 31 -1.37 -3.05 1.01
C LEU A 31 0.07 -3.35 1.40
N THR A 32 0.84 -3.84 0.46
CA THR A 32 2.29 -4.06 0.57
C THR A 32 3.03 -3.26 -0.48
N TYR A 33 4.31 -3.01 -0.24
CA TYR A 33 5.17 -2.24 -1.12
C TYR A 33 6.56 -2.84 -1.22
N THR A 34 7.16 -2.76 -2.40
CA THR A 34 8.59 -2.98 -2.63
C THR A 34 9.16 -1.86 -3.51
N ASP A 35 10.38 -1.45 -3.21
CA ASP A 35 11.23 -0.69 -4.14
C ASP A 35 12.30 -1.57 -4.77
N GLU A 36 12.67 -1.19 -5.98
CA GLU A 36 13.87 -1.60 -6.66
C GLU A 36 14.60 -0.31 -7.05
N GLU A 37 15.87 -0.16 -6.65
CA GLU A 37 16.69 0.94 -7.15
C GLU A 37 16.74 0.85 -8.68
N ALA A 38 16.17 1.85 -9.36
CA ALA A 38 16.32 1.92 -10.79
C ALA A 38 17.76 2.41 -11.08
N PRO A 39 18.43 1.88 -12.12
CA PRO A 39 19.72 2.43 -12.53
C PRO A 39 19.54 3.92 -12.79
N GLY A 40 20.23 4.75 -12.00
CA GLY A 40 20.03 6.20 -11.99
C GLY A 40 20.08 6.76 -13.41
N ILE A 41 18.96 7.29 -13.89
CA ILE A 41 18.89 7.89 -15.22
C ILE A 41 19.50 9.30 -15.09
N PRO A 42 20.61 9.62 -15.79
CA PRO A 42 21.11 10.98 -15.82
C PRO A 42 20.09 11.87 -16.55
N VAL A 43 19.35 12.68 -15.80
CA VAL A 43 18.39 13.63 -16.38
C VAL A 43 19.18 14.86 -16.85
N HIS A 44 19.71 14.82 -18.07
CA HIS A 44 20.37 15.99 -18.68
C HIS A 44 19.32 17.04 -19.10
N GLN A 45 18.82 17.84 -18.17
CA GLN A 45 17.98 19.01 -18.49
C GLN A 45 18.80 20.25 -18.84
N GLY A 46 19.79 20.12 -19.74
CA GLY A 46 20.48 21.27 -20.36
C GLY A 46 21.16 22.29 -19.43
N LYS A 47 21.31 21.99 -18.14
CA LYS A 47 21.97 22.85 -17.15
C LYS A 47 23.12 22.09 -16.49
N ALA A 48 24.29 22.73 -16.46
CA ALA A 48 25.58 22.16 -16.06
C ALA A 48 25.72 21.74 -14.58
N TRP A 49 24.64 21.78 -13.80
CA TRP A 49 24.58 21.32 -12.40
C TRP A 49 23.62 20.14 -12.18
N ALA A 50 23.19 19.46 -13.26
CA ALA A 50 22.22 18.36 -13.24
C ALA A 50 22.46 17.39 -12.07
N ALA A 51 21.67 17.56 -11.00
CA ALA A 51 21.59 16.59 -9.93
C ALA A 51 21.09 15.27 -10.55
N THR A 52 21.85 14.20 -10.40
CA THR A 52 21.38 12.86 -10.70
C THR A 52 20.12 12.62 -9.86
N LYS A 53 18.94 12.64 -10.49
CA LYS A 53 17.73 12.22 -9.81
C LYS A 53 17.79 10.70 -9.70
N LEU A 54 17.85 10.21 -8.48
CA LEU A 54 17.67 8.77 -8.24
C LEU A 54 16.22 8.44 -8.56
N MET A 55 16.01 7.63 -9.59
CA MET A 55 14.71 7.02 -9.86
C MET A 55 14.65 5.71 -9.11
N VAL A 56 13.48 5.40 -8.55
CA VAL A 56 13.20 4.13 -7.89
C VAL A 56 11.97 3.55 -8.55
N THR A 57 12.03 2.29 -8.93
CA THR A 57 10.85 1.58 -9.39
C THR A 57 10.13 1.03 -8.17
N ILE A 58 8.86 1.37 -8.06
CA ILE A 58 8.03 0.93 -6.95
C ILE A 58 6.95 -0.01 -7.43
N THR A 59 6.62 -0.99 -6.61
CA THR A 59 5.46 -1.88 -6.80
C THR A 59 4.60 -1.82 -5.56
N VAL A 60 3.32 -1.48 -5.73
CA VAL A 60 2.33 -1.47 -4.66
C VAL A 60 1.29 -2.54 -4.98
N THR A 61 1.01 -3.42 -4.02
CA THR A 61 0.02 -4.50 -4.18
C THR A 61 -1.03 -4.37 -3.08
N ALA A 62 -2.31 -4.48 -3.42
CA ALA A 62 -3.40 -4.65 -2.47
C ALA A 62 -4.03 -6.03 -2.63
N ARG A 63 -4.24 -6.73 -1.52
CA ARG A 63 -4.81 -8.09 -1.52
C ARG A 63 -5.89 -8.25 -0.45
N CYS A 64 -7.02 -8.83 -0.85
CA CYS A 64 -8.09 -9.18 0.07
C CYS A 64 -7.78 -10.47 0.83
N THR A 65 -7.96 -10.45 2.15
CA THR A 65 -7.73 -11.60 3.05
C THR A 65 -8.99 -12.45 3.28
N GLY A 66 -10.13 -12.02 2.74
CA GLY A 66 -11.40 -12.73 2.87
C GLY A 66 -11.38 -14.13 2.27
N GLU A 67 -11.99 -15.09 2.97
CA GLU A 67 -12.17 -16.45 2.48
C GLU A 67 -12.98 -16.46 1.19
N GLY A 68 -12.50 -17.17 0.17
CA GLY A 68 -13.10 -17.21 -1.17
C GLY A 68 -12.87 -15.94 -2.01
N CYS A 69 -12.40 -14.84 -1.44
CA CYS A 69 -12.04 -13.65 -2.21
C CYS A 69 -10.61 -13.76 -2.75
N ARG A 70 -10.45 -13.63 -4.08
CA ARG A 70 -9.15 -13.59 -4.76
C ARG A 70 -8.85 -12.22 -5.36
N ALA A 71 -9.58 -11.19 -4.92
CA ALA A 71 -9.38 -9.84 -5.41
C ALA A 71 -8.01 -9.32 -4.98
N GLU A 72 -7.24 -8.91 -5.99
CA GLU A 72 -5.91 -8.35 -5.85
C GLU A 72 -5.72 -7.30 -6.95
N THR A 73 -4.96 -6.26 -6.66
CA THR A 73 -4.48 -5.32 -7.67
C THR A 73 -3.02 -5.00 -7.38
N THR A 74 -2.23 -4.80 -8.43
CA THR A 74 -0.83 -4.43 -8.34
C THR A 74 -0.55 -3.34 -9.35
N GLU A 75 0.12 -2.28 -8.91
CA GLU A 75 0.57 -1.20 -9.79
C GLU A 75 2.07 -1.02 -9.62
N ARG A 76 2.77 -0.90 -10.75
CA ARG A 76 4.21 -0.66 -10.81
C ARG A 76 4.46 0.67 -11.51
N GLY A 77 5.39 1.46 -10.99
CA GLY A 77 5.78 2.71 -11.64
C GLY A 77 7.11 3.25 -11.14
N ASP A 78 7.71 4.13 -11.91
CA ASP A 78 8.94 4.81 -11.52
C ASP A 78 8.61 6.11 -10.79
N THR A 79 9.33 6.39 -9.72
CA THR A 79 9.18 7.62 -8.94
C THR A 79 10.54 8.20 -8.57
N GLU A 80 10.61 9.51 -8.36
CA GLU A 80 11.84 10.17 -7.95
C GLU A 80 12.08 9.91 -6.45
N ALA A 81 13.30 9.65 -6.02
CA ALA A 81 13.65 9.79 -4.61
C ALA A 81 13.41 11.27 -4.19
N PRO A 82 12.72 11.56 -3.07
CA PRO A 82 12.48 10.67 -1.92
C PRO A 82 11.12 9.95 -1.90
N TRP A 83 10.32 10.04 -2.97
CA TRP A 83 8.95 9.48 -3.00
C TRP A 83 8.90 7.96 -2.90
N GLY A 84 10.00 7.24 -3.14
CA GLY A 84 10.13 5.82 -2.80
C GLY A 84 9.81 5.53 -1.33
N GLY A 85 10.16 6.44 -0.40
CA GLY A 85 9.80 6.30 1.01
C GLY A 85 8.34 6.63 1.35
N ARG A 86 7.54 7.06 0.37
CA ARG A 86 6.13 7.47 0.54
C ARG A 86 5.25 6.84 -0.54
N PRO A 87 5.18 5.50 -0.59
CA PRO A 87 4.58 4.79 -1.71
C PRO A 87 3.12 5.16 -1.94
N LEU A 88 2.36 5.46 -0.89
CA LEU A 88 0.94 5.83 -0.98
C LEU A 88 0.68 7.21 -1.63
N GLU A 89 1.70 8.08 -1.68
CA GLU A 89 1.61 9.43 -2.28
C GLU A 89 1.96 9.42 -3.78
N THR A 90 2.45 8.28 -4.30
CA THR A 90 2.82 8.12 -5.71
C THR A 90 1.63 7.76 -6.59
N GLY A 91 1.77 7.89 -7.91
CA GLY A 91 0.76 7.43 -8.87
C GLY A 91 0.30 5.98 -8.62
N PRO A 92 1.22 4.99 -8.56
CA PRO A 92 0.89 3.61 -8.20
C PRO A 92 0.15 3.48 -6.87
N GLY A 93 0.65 4.14 -5.81
CA GLY A 93 0.02 4.06 -4.48
C GLY A 93 -1.37 4.65 -4.42
N ILE A 94 -1.62 5.78 -5.10
CA ILE A 94 -2.95 6.41 -5.16
C ILE A 94 -3.95 5.48 -5.85
N THR A 95 -3.56 4.86 -6.98
CA THR A 95 -4.41 3.93 -7.72
C THR A 95 -4.79 2.72 -6.87
N VAL A 96 -3.78 2.08 -6.25
CA VAL A 96 -3.98 0.87 -5.42
C VAL A 96 -4.79 1.18 -4.17
N THR A 97 -4.54 2.32 -3.52
CA THR A 97 -5.31 2.82 -2.36
C THR A 97 -6.79 3.00 -2.71
N ARG A 98 -7.10 3.67 -3.82
CA ARG A 98 -8.49 3.88 -4.27
C ARG A 98 -9.20 2.57 -4.56
N TRP A 99 -8.51 1.65 -5.22
CA TRP A 99 -9.05 0.31 -5.48
C TRP A 99 -9.34 -0.43 -4.17
N ALA A 100 -8.40 -0.42 -3.22
CA ALA A 100 -8.53 -1.15 -1.97
C ALA A 100 -9.69 -0.64 -1.12
N GLN A 101 -9.84 0.68 -1.00
CA GLN A 101 -10.98 1.32 -0.33
C GLN A 101 -12.31 0.89 -1.00
N SER A 102 -12.39 1.04 -2.33
CA SER A 102 -13.57 0.69 -3.13
C SER A 102 -13.95 -0.79 -3.02
N HIS A 103 -12.96 -1.68 -2.94
CA HIS A 103 -13.16 -3.10 -2.71
C HIS A 103 -13.68 -3.37 -1.29
N ALA A 104 -13.03 -2.81 -0.28
CA ALA A 104 -13.36 -3.04 1.12
C ALA A 104 -14.81 -2.63 1.46
N GLU A 105 -15.28 -1.51 0.90
CA GLU A 105 -16.65 -1.01 1.08
C GLU A 105 -17.73 -1.98 0.56
N ARG A 106 -17.38 -2.87 -0.37
CA ARG A 106 -18.35 -3.79 -1.01
C ARG A 106 -18.11 -5.26 -0.70
N CYS A 107 -16.90 -5.61 -0.27
CA CYS A 107 -16.50 -7.00 -0.08
C CYS A 107 -17.17 -7.62 1.15
N ARG A 108 -17.96 -8.67 0.91
CA ARG A 108 -18.69 -9.43 1.94
C ARG A 108 -18.00 -10.75 2.31
N ALA A 109 -16.77 -10.97 1.85
CA ALA A 109 -16.00 -12.15 2.23
C ALA A 109 -15.62 -12.06 3.71
N ILE A 110 -15.84 -13.16 4.43
CA ILE A 110 -15.50 -13.29 5.86
C ILE A 110 -13.99 -13.52 6.03
N PRO A 111 -13.39 -13.17 7.17
CA PRO A 111 -11.99 -13.50 7.47
C PRO A 111 -11.74 -15.02 7.38
N ARG A 112 -10.57 -15.42 6.89
CA ARG A 112 -10.14 -16.82 7.02
C ARG A 112 -9.92 -17.17 8.50
N PRO A 113 -10.28 -18.38 8.95
CA PRO A 113 -9.97 -18.83 10.30
C PRO A 113 -8.46 -18.82 10.55
N THR A 114 -8.02 -18.26 11.67
CA THR A 114 -6.66 -18.46 12.20
C THR A 114 -6.60 -19.86 12.83
N ALA A 115 -5.73 -20.72 12.30
CA ALA A 115 -5.47 -22.05 12.83
C ALA A 115 -4.71 -22.01 14.17
#